data_AF-A0A7W6DFA8-F1
#
_entry.id   AF-A0A7W6DFA8-F1
#
_cell.length_a   1.000
_cell.length_b   1.000
_cell.length_c   1.000
_cell.angle_alpha   90.00
_cell.angle_beta   90.00
_cell.angle_gamma   90.00
#
_symmetry.space_group_name_H-M   'P 1'
#
loop_
_entity.id
_entity.type
_entity.pdbx_description
1 polymer ?
#
loop_
_entity_poly.entity_id
_entity_poly.type
_entity_poly.pdbx_seq_one_letter_code
_entity_poly.pdbx_strand_id
1 'polypeptide(L)'
;MEPSLNDIDEMIVHEKMQAALEHQNEAWADGMADGIEPEIIADAAIALAMRETIRLLGEDGAEAMLTSLRERMLAGEFSPERTLQ
;
A
#
# COMPACT_ATOMS: atom_id res chain seq x y z
N MET A 1 17.38 10.99 26.06
CA MET A 1 16.09 11.69 26.08
C MET A 1 15.04 10.61 25.97
N GLU A 2 14.07 10.56 26.89
CA GLU A 2 12.94 9.63 26.75
C GLU A 2 12.09 10.09 25.56
N PRO A 3 11.67 9.18 24.67
CA PRO A 3 10.80 9.54 23.56
C PRO A 3 9.49 10.11 24.09
N SER A 4 9.00 11.17 23.46
CA SER A 4 7.69 11.74 23.79
C SER A 4 6.58 10.76 23.38
N LEU A 5 5.38 10.95 23.93
CA LEU A 5 4.22 10.13 23.55
C LEU A 5 3.93 10.19 22.04
N ASN A 6 4.15 11.35 21.40
CA ASN A 6 3.98 11.50 19.95
C ASN A 6 5.03 10.69 19.18
N ASP A 7 6.29 10.69 19.63
CA ASP A 7 7.35 9.90 18.99
C ASP A 7 7.05 8.39 19.07
N ILE A 8 6.43 7.96 20.18
CA ILE A 8 5.99 6.58 20.36
C ILE A 8 4.83 6.25 19.42
N ASP A 9 3.84 7.14 19.27
CA ASP A 9 2.72 6.94 18.34
C ASP A 9 3.19 6.87 16.88
N GLU A 10 4.11 7.75 16.47
CA GLU A 10 4.71 7.72 15.13
C GLU A 10 5.47 6.41 14.89
N MET A 11 6.26 5.96 15.86
CA MET A 11 6.96 4.67 15.81
C MET A 11 5.98 3.50 15.67
N ILE A 12 4.86 3.51 16.40
CA ILE A 12 3.83 2.46 16.30
C ILE A 12 3.20 2.44 14.90
N VAL A 13 2.89 3.60 14.32
CA VAL A 13 2.35 3.68 12.96
C VAL A 13 3.36 3.13 11.94
N HIS A 14 4.64 3.49 12.07
CA HIS A 14 5.69 3.00 11.20
C HIS A 14 5.82 1.46 11.28
N GLU A 15 5.88 0.88 12.48
CA GLU A 15 5.96 -0.57 12.69
C GLU A 15 4.75 -1.30 12.08
N LYS A 16 3.54 -0.77 12.24
CA LYS A 16 2.33 -1.35 11.63
C LYS A 16 2.39 -1.31 10.10
N MET A 17 2.89 -0.21 9.54
CA MET A 17 3.05 -0.08 8.09
C MET A 17 4.10 -1.07 7.57
N GLN A 18 5.21 -1.25 8.28
CA GLN A 18 6.23 -2.22 7.92
C GLN A 18 5.68 -3.66 7.94
N ALA A 19 4.99 -4.05 9.02
CA ALA A 19 4.39 -5.38 9.13
C ALA A 19 3.35 -5.62 8.01
N ALA A 20 2.56 -4.61 7.64
CA ALA A 20 1.61 -4.71 6.53
C ALA A 20 2.30 -4.91 5.17
N LEU A 21 3.46 -4.28 4.95
CA LEU A 21 4.26 -4.47 3.73
C LEU A 21 4.87 -5.87 3.69
N GLU A 22 5.35 -6.38 4.82
CA GLU A 22 5.90 -7.74 4.94
C GLU A 22 4.83 -8.79 4.57
N HIS A 23 3.63 -8.70 5.15
CA HIS A 23 2.52 -9.58 4.79
C HIS A 23 2.16 -9.55 3.30
N GLN A 24 2.25 -8.38 2.67
CA GLN A 24 1.88 -8.22 1.27
C GLN A 24 2.95 -8.80 0.34
N ASN A 25 4.23 -8.68 0.72
CA ASN A 25 5.34 -9.32 0.02
C ASN A 25 5.29 -10.85 0.16
N GLU A 26 4.93 -11.36 1.34
CA GLU A 26 4.74 -12.80 1.57
C GLU A 26 3.58 -13.34 0.70
N ALA A 27 2.42 -12.69 0.74
CA ALA A 27 1.27 -13.08 -0.08
C ALA A 27 1.61 -13.06 -1.59
N TRP A 28 2.44 -12.11 -2.03
CA TRP A 28 2.93 -12.05 -3.40
C TRP A 28 3.86 -13.23 -3.74
N ALA A 29 4.82 -13.52 -2.86
CA ALA A 29 5.76 -14.62 -3.05
C ALA A 29 5.05 -15.98 -3.06
N ASP A 30 4.09 -16.18 -2.16
CA ASP A 30 3.29 -17.40 -2.07
C ASP A 30 2.43 -17.59 -3.32
N GLY A 31 1.73 -16.55 -3.79
CA GLY A 31 0.94 -16.61 -5.01
C GLY A 31 1.80 -16.96 -6.24
N MET A 32 2.99 -16.38 -6.33
CA MET A 32 3.97 -16.72 -7.37
C MET A 32 4.47 -18.16 -7.27
N ALA A 33 4.70 -18.66 -6.06
CA ALA A 33 5.13 -20.04 -5.81
C ALA A 33 4.05 -21.06 -6.19
N ASP A 34 2.77 -20.68 -6.03
CA ASP A 34 1.61 -21.45 -6.48
C ASP A 34 1.36 -21.37 -8.00
N GLY A 35 2.16 -20.60 -8.72
CA GLY A 35 2.10 -20.46 -10.18
C GLY A 35 1.08 -19.45 -10.69
N ILE A 36 0.61 -18.53 -9.84
CA ILE A 36 -0.29 -17.45 -10.22
C ILE A 36 0.51 -16.33 -10.88
N GLU A 37 0.04 -15.82 -12.02
CA GLU A 37 0.68 -14.71 -12.70
C GLU A 37 0.66 -13.42 -11.87
N PRO A 38 1.76 -12.62 -11.84
CA PRO A 38 1.85 -11.38 -11.09
C PRO A 38 0.69 -10.40 -11.35
N GLU A 39 0.23 -10.33 -12.59
CA GLU A 39 -0.87 -9.45 -13.01
C GLU A 39 -2.20 -9.86 -12.37
N ILE A 40 -2.42 -11.16 -12.14
CA ILE A 40 -3.62 -11.68 -11.45
C ILE A 40 -3.55 -11.37 -9.95
N ILE A 41 -2.37 -11.54 -9.33
CA ILE A 41 -2.15 -11.17 -7.93
C ILE A 41 -2.40 -9.68 -7.72
N ALA A 42 -1.88 -8.85 -8.63
CA ALA A 42 -2.07 -7.39 -8.58
C ALA A 42 -3.55 -7.00 -8.68
N ASP A 43 -4.29 -7.57 -9.64
CA ASP A 43 -5.72 -7.27 -9.82
C ASP A 43 -6.53 -7.67 -8.57
N ALA A 44 -6.26 -8.86 -8.03
CA ALA A 44 -6.90 -9.33 -6.80
C ALA A 44 -6.60 -8.42 -5.60
N ALA A 45 -5.35 -8.00 -5.43
CA ALA A 45 -4.94 -7.10 -4.35
C ALA A 45 -5.60 -5.72 -4.46
N ILE A 46 -5.65 -5.14 -5.66
CA ILE A 46 -6.32 -3.85 -5.91
C ILE A 46 -7.83 -3.96 -5.64
N ALA A 47 -8.47 -5.03 -6.12
CA ALA A 47 -9.90 -5.24 -5.88
C ALA A 47 -10.22 -5.36 -4.39
N LEU A 48 -9.39 -6.09 -3.62
CA LEU A 48 -9.54 -6.19 -2.17
C LEU A 48 -9.34 -4.83 -1.49
N ALA A 49 -8.26 -4.11 -1.82
CA ALA A 49 -7.97 -2.80 -1.25
C ALA A 49 -9.10 -1.80 -1.51
N MET A 50 -9.68 -1.80 -2.72
CA MET A 50 -10.82 -0.95 -3.06
C MET A 50 -12.06 -1.29 -2.24
N ARG A 51 -12.39 -2.58 -2.08
CA ARG A 51 -13.54 -3.01 -1.26
C ARG A 51 -13.39 -2.58 0.19
N GLU A 52 -12.21 -2.76 0.77
CA GLU A 52 -11.93 -2.35 2.14
C GLU A 52 -11.94 -0.84 2.32
N THR A 53 -11.44 -0.09 1.34
CA THR A 53 -11.48 1.38 1.35
C THR A 53 -12.92 1.88 1.34
N ILE A 54 -13.77 1.36 0.45
CA ILE A 54 -15.19 1.72 0.40
C ILE A 54 -15.89 1.33 1.71
N ARG A 55 -15.57 0.16 2.28
CA ARG A 55 -16.14 -0.30 3.55
C ARG A 55 -15.79 0.64 4.71
N LEU A 56 -14.57 1.18 4.73
CA LEU A 56 -14.06 2.02 5.83
C LEU A 56 -14.40 3.51 5.64
N LEU A 57 -14.36 4.01 4.41
CA LEU A 57 -14.38 5.44 4.08
C LEU A 57 -15.54 5.85 3.16
N GLY A 58 -16.33 4.90 2.65
CA GLY A 58 -17.36 5.13 1.66
C GLY A 58 -16.82 5.32 0.23
N GLU A 59 -17.74 5.49 -0.72
CA GLU A 59 -17.41 5.66 -2.14
C GLU A 59 -16.62 6.96 -2.39
N ASP A 60 -17.06 8.08 -1.80
CA ASP A 60 -16.38 9.38 -1.90
C ASP A 60 -14.93 9.31 -1.36
N GLY A 61 -14.71 8.60 -0.25
CA GLY A 61 -13.38 8.40 0.32
C GLY A 61 -12.49 7.56 -0.59
N ALA A 62 -13.05 6.54 -1.25
CA ALA A 62 -12.33 5.74 -2.22
C ALA A 62 -11.98 6.54 -3.49
N GLU A 63 -12.88 7.41 -3.98
CA GLU A 63 -12.62 8.31 -5.10
C GLU A 63 -11.47 9.29 -4.78
N ALA A 64 -11.47 9.86 -3.58
CA ALA A 64 -10.40 10.74 -3.12
C ALA A 64 -9.04 10.01 -3.07
N MET A 65 -9.02 8.78 -2.56
CA MET A 65 -7.82 7.93 -2.55
C MET A 65 -7.31 7.65 -3.97
N LEU A 66 -8.19 7.28 -4.90
CA LEU A 66 -7.82 7.02 -6.30
C LEU A 66 -7.28 8.26 -6.99
N THR A 67 -7.86 9.43 -6.72
CA THR A 67 -7.37 10.71 -7.25
C THR A 67 -5.96 10.99 -6.76
N SER A 68 -5.70 10.83 -5.45
CA SER A 68 -4.36 10.98 -4.88
C SER A 68 -3.35 9.98 -5.46
N LEU A 69 -3.74 8.71 -5.60
CA LEU A 69 -2.89 7.69 -6.22
C LEU A 69 -2.56 8.03 -7.68
N ARG A 70 -3.53 8.54 -8.43
CA ARG A 70 -3.32 9.02 -9.80
C ARG A 70 -2.32 10.16 -9.85
N GLU A 71 -2.43 11.15 -8.95
CA GLU A 71 -1.48 12.26 -8.88
C GLU A 71 -0.06 11.78 -8.59
N ARG A 72 0.11 10.86 -7.62
CA ARG A 72 1.38 10.22 -7.27
C ARG A 72 1.98 9.43 -8.44
N MET A 73 1.15 8.71 -9.18
CA MET A 73 1.55 8.00 -10.40
C MET A 73 2.04 8.98 -11.47
N LEU A 74 1.32 10.08 -11.70
CA LEU A 74 1.73 11.12 -12.65
C LEU A 74 3.02 11.84 -12.22
N ALA A 75 3.29 11.92 -10.92
CA ALA A 75 4.55 12.41 -10.36
C ALA A 75 5.70 11.38 -10.45
N GLY A 76 5.45 10.19 -11.01
CA GLY A 76 6.45 9.14 -11.18
C GLY A 76 6.79 8.36 -9.90
N GLU A 77 5.96 8.45 -8.86
CA GLU A 77 6.27 7.82 -7.56
C GLU A 77 6.41 6.30 -7.62
N PHE A 78 5.68 5.65 -8.52
CA PHE A 78 5.68 4.19 -8.67
C PHE A 78 6.57 3.69 -9.82
N SER A 79 7.33 4.59 -10.48
CA SER A 79 8.21 4.18 -11.56
C SER A 79 9.42 3.44 -10.97
N PRO A 80 9.79 2.24 -11.49
CA PRO A 80 10.86 1.41 -10.95
C PRO A 80 12.25 2.06 -11.00
N GLU A 81 12.41 3.15 -11.75
CA GLU A 81 13.66 3.91 -11.85
C GLU A 81 13.41 5.39 -11.60
N ARG A 82 13.56 5.85 -10.34
CA ARG A 82 13.89 7.26 -10.10
C ARG A 82 15.41 7.38 -10.17
N THR A 83 15.97 7.51 -11.37
CA THR A 83 17.37 7.97 -11.49
C THR A 83 17.39 9.41 -10.98
N LEU A 84 17.85 9.61 -9.74
CA LEU A 84 18.21 10.94 -9.26
C LEU A 84 19.29 11.47 -10.21
N GLN A 85 18.93 12.41 -11.07
CA GLN A 85 19.89 13.25 -11.81
C GLN A 85 20.23 14.48 -10.99
#